data_AF-A0A8H9L3K4-F1
#
_entry.id   AF-A0A8H9L3K4-F1
#
_cell.length_a   1.000
_cell.length_b   1.000
_cell.length_c   1.000
_cell.angle_alpha   90.00
_cell.angle_beta   90.00
_cell.angle_gamma   90.00
#
_symmetry.space_group_name_H-M   'P 1'
#
loop_
_entity.id
_entity.type
_entity.pdbx_description
1 polymer ?
#
loop_
_entity_poly.entity_id
_entity_poly.type
_entity_poly.pdbx_seq_one_letter_code
_entity_poly.pdbx_strand_id
1 'polypeptide(L)'
;MTQLDTFPGFGEHAPLDVSPGTLTFAAQAARGRTFRTALDAFAETAAAVGFCSHPIRLNGSSMTIDTTTGVVVSEYHGADAPMGQLYRPCGNRRADVCPACSRIYARDTFAMIRSGLLGGKTVPETVAQNPLVFATLTAPSFGHVHGTRPKNGHKAGGTCRPYDRTKTCPHGRSMSCMRVHTDTDPIVGSPLCWDCYDFTTAVVWQWHAPELWRRFTIALRRALASYLGLTDSQLRDVCSVQYAKVAEYQARGLVHFHALIRLDGPDGPGSPAPVDGTTLAGLIEQAARGVRLDVPPVDGADVPRVLAFGTQLDVRTVRTGLPGTAAHSDVEDARTSDTLVPEQVAGYLAKYATKSTNVDPASPRPHLARLTRECRRLADRAATACRPDGYEPEEDEDGCVCGTCIDSPYRLLAKWAHMLGFRGHFSTKSRRYSVTLGRLRAARARYARLKAQAERDGQPLDVTDLERRLLADDEETTLVVQGSWTYAGTGWSTNGEKELAEAAAARAREYAQWKAAQNRPGQPA
;
A
#
# COMPACT_ATOMS: atom_id res chain seq x y z
N MET A 1 44.06 -1.27 -17.05
CA MET A 1 42.91 -2.20 -17.17
C MET A 1 42.26 -2.28 -15.80
N THR A 2 41.26 -1.45 -15.59
CA THR A 2 40.53 -1.30 -14.32
C THR A 2 39.60 -2.50 -14.15
N GLN A 3 39.76 -3.25 -13.05
CA GLN A 3 38.86 -4.32 -12.64
C GLN A 3 37.44 -3.73 -12.53
N LEU A 4 36.53 -4.16 -13.40
CA LEU A 4 35.09 -3.92 -13.21
C LEU A 4 34.67 -4.69 -11.95
N ASP A 5 34.18 -3.98 -10.94
CA ASP A 5 33.61 -4.56 -9.71
C ASP A 5 32.46 -5.52 -10.06
N THR A 6 32.75 -6.80 -10.23
CA THR A 6 31.74 -7.83 -10.53
C THR A 6 30.90 -8.13 -9.29
N PHE A 7 29.57 -8.14 -9.44
CA PHE A 7 28.69 -8.62 -8.37
C PHE A 7 29.06 -10.07 -8.03
N PRO A 8 29.31 -10.41 -6.75
CA PRO A 8 29.85 -11.72 -6.35
C PRO A 8 28.88 -12.90 -6.51
N GLY A 9 27.75 -12.72 -7.20
CA GLY A 9 26.77 -13.78 -7.53
C GLY A 9 26.25 -13.64 -8.97
N PHE A 10 26.83 -14.42 -9.87
CA PHE A 10 26.47 -14.73 -11.26
C PHE A 10 25.21 -14.07 -11.92
N GLY A 11 25.37 -13.59 -13.17
CA GLY A 11 24.45 -12.70 -13.90
C GLY A 11 23.05 -13.22 -14.26
N GLU A 12 22.36 -12.47 -15.14
CA GLU A 12 20.91 -12.59 -15.47
C GLU A 12 20.43 -13.99 -15.92
N HIS A 13 21.34 -14.84 -16.39
CA HIS A 13 21.04 -16.19 -16.88
C HIS A 13 21.70 -17.30 -16.04
N ALA A 14 22.28 -16.96 -14.89
CA ALA A 14 22.92 -17.95 -14.06
C ALA A 14 21.86 -18.76 -13.28
N PRO A 15 21.89 -20.11 -13.33
CA PRO A 15 21.10 -20.92 -12.40
C PRO A 15 21.46 -20.54 -10.96
N LEU A 16 20.53 -20.75 -10.02
CA LEU A 16 20.77 -20.60 -8.58
C LEU A 16 21.97 -21.45 -8.17
N ASP A 17 23.17 -20.88 -8.19
CA ASP A 17 24.36 -21.54 -7.69
C ASP A 17 24.32 -21.43 -6.17
N VAL A 18 23.62 -22.38 -5.56
CA VAL A 18 23.70 -22.65 -4.12
C VAL A 18 25.15 -23.02 -3.83
N SER A 19 25.94 -22.02 -3.46
CA SER A 19 27.38 -22.19 -3.31
C SER A 19 27.69 -23.39 -2.41
N PRO A 20 28.69 -24.20 -2.78
CA PRO A 20 29.03 -25.49 -2.17
C PRO A 20 29.51 -25.46 -0.71
N GLY A 21 29.36 -24.32 -0.01
CA GLY A 21 29.78 -24.11 1.37
C GLY A 21 28.65 -24.02 2.40
N THR A 22 27.38 -24.02 1.99
CA THR A 22 26.21 -24.08 2.91
C THR A 22 25.58 -25.47 2.98
N LEU A 23 26.09 -26.42 2.19
CA LEU A 23 25.82 -27.86 2.26
C LEU A 23 27.18 -28.55 2.09
N THR A 24 27.76 -29.08 3.16
CA THR A 24 29.11 -29.65 3.16
C THR A 24 29.24 -30.86 2.22
N PHE A 25 30.34 -30.84 1.45
CA PHE A 25 30.67 -31.64 0.26
C PHE A 25 31.12 -33.10 0.51
N ALA A 26 30.46 -33.84 1.40
CA ALA A 26 30.71 -35.28 1.57
C ALA A 26 29.49 -36.19 1.28
N ALA A 27 28.30 -35.63 1.05
CA ALA A 27 27.08 -36.42 0.79
C ALA A 27 26.69 -36.52 -0.71
N GLN A 28 27.55 -36.03 -1.61
CA GLN A 28 27.17 -35.65 -2.98
C GLN A 28 27.50 -36.68 -4.08
N ALA A 29 27.86 -37.92 -3.74
CA ALA A 29 28.00 -38.99 -4.74
C ALA A 29 26.75 -39.88 -4.92
N ALA A 30 25.69 -39.71 -4.11
CA ALA A 30 24.66 -40.75 -3.93
C ALA A 30 23.19 -40.28 -3.85
N ARG A 31 22.78 -39.17 -4.49
CA ARG A 31 21.36 -38.78 -4.57
C ARG A 31 20.95 -38.55 -6.03
N GLY A 32 20.28 -39.56 -6.60
CA GLY A 32 20.12 -39.78 -8.05
C GLY A 32 19.38 -38.70 -8.85
N ARG A 33 19.23 -38.96 -10.17
CA ARG A 33 18.59 -38.10 -11.18
C ARG A 33 17.29 -37.44 -10.71
N THR A 34 16.49 -38.14 -9.91
CA THR A 34 15.20 -37.68 -9.36
C THR A 34 15.31 -36.43 -8.48
N PHE A 35 16.34 -36.32 -7.64
CA PHE A 35 16.53 -35.14 -6.77
C PHE A 35 16.89 -33.90 -7.59
N ARG A 36 17.75 -34.07 -8.60
CA ARG A 36 18.12 -32.98 -9.52
C ARG A 36 16.92 -32.50 -10.31
N THR A 37 16.14 -33.41 -10.90
CA THR A 37 14.91 -33.07 -11.61
C THR A 37 13.91 -32.32 -10.72
N ALA A 38 13.75 -32.74 -9.46
CA ALA A 38 12.89 -32.03 -8.51
C ALA A 38 13.40 -30.62 -8.18
N LEU A 39 14.72 -30.45 -8.06
CA LEU A 39 15.33 -29.15 -7.81
C LEU A 39 15.20 -28.21 -9.02
N ASP A 40 15.41 -28.72 -10.23
CA ASP A 40 15.25 -27.96 -11.47
C ASP A 40 13.78 -27.51 -11.64
N ALA A 41 12.83 -28.42 -11.40
CA ALA A 41 11.40 -28.12 -11.41
C ALA A 41 11.00 -27.05 -10.37
N PHE A 42 11.57 -27.15 -9.16
CA PHE A 42 11.39 -26.12 -8.14
C PHE A 42 11.98 -24.78 -8.58
N ALA A 43 13.20 -24.75 -9.10
CA ALA A 43 13.87 -23.52 -9.51
C ALA A 43 13.10 -22.80 -10.63
N GLU A 44 12.61 -23.56 -11.63
CA GLU A 44 11.77 -23.04 -12.70
C GLU A 44 10.46 -22.46 -12.16
N THR A 45 9.78 -23.22 -11.30
CA THR A 45 8.51 -22.79 -10.68
C THR A 45 8.70 -21.54 -9.80
N ALA A 46 9.76 -21.51 -9.00
CA ALA A 46 10.12 -20.39 -8.14
C ALA A 46 10.43 -19.14 -8.95
N ALA A 47 11.20 -19.25 -10.04
CA ALA A 47 11.46 -18.15 -10.95
C ALA A 47 10.17 -17.64 -11.63
N ALA A 48 9.30 -18.54 -12.09
CA ALA A 48 8.03 -18.21 -12.74
C ALA A 48 7.08 -17.42 -11.82
N VAL A 49 7.07 -17.69 -10.51
CA VAL A 49 6.31 -16.91 -9.52
C VAL A 49 7.07 -15.73 -8.92
N GLY A 50 8.25 -15.40 -9.46
CA GLY A 50 9.10 -14.30 -9.00
C GLY A 50 9.61 -14.48 -7.58
N PHE A 51 9.83 -15.72 -7.15
CA PHE A 51 10.31 -16.12 -5.83
C PHE A 51 9.36 -15.70 -4.68
N CYS A 52 8.05 -15.89 -4.91
CA CYS A 52 7.02 -15.65 -3.91
C CYS A 52 7.22 -16.56 -2.68
N SER A 53 7.13 -15.99 -1.47
CA SER A 53 7.16 -16.74 -0.20
C SER A 53 5.97 -17.70 -0.01
N HIS A 54 4.80 -17.33 -0.54
CA HIS A 54 3.54 -18.05 -0.28
C HIS A 54 2.70 -18.21 -1.56
N PRO A 55 3.22 -18.83 -2.62
CA PRO A 55 2.48 -18.92 -3.88
C PRO A 55 1.14 -19.64 -3.70
N ILE A 56 0.15 -19.26 -4.52
CA ILE A 56 -1.14 -19.95 -4.59
C ILE A 56 -0.99 -21.14 -5.52
N ARG A 57 -1.38 -22.32 -5.04
CA ARG A 57 -1.37 -23.57 -5.80
C ARG A 57 -2.75 -23.83 -6.38
N LEU A 58 -2.80 -24.12 -7.67
CA LEU A 58 -4.03 -24.36 -8.43
C LEU A 58 -3.89 -25.67 -9.20
N ASN A 59 -4.94 -26.50 -9.12
CA ASN A 59 -5.12 -27.67 -9.97
C ASN A 59 -6.08 -27.33 -11.10
N GLY A 60 -5.82 -27.82 -12.31
CA GLY A 60 -6.73 -27.54 -13.42
C GLY A 60 -6.02 -27.38 -14.76
N SER A 61 -6.74 -26.80 -15.71
CA SER A 61 -6.26 -26.54 -17.07
C SER A 61 -6.88 -25.27 -17.64
N SER A 62 -6.27 -24.76 -18.70
CA SER A 62 -6.81 -23.67 -19.50
C SER A 62 -6.56 -23.90 -20.99
N MET A 63 -7.53 -23.56 -21.81
CA MET A 63 -7.40 -23.49 -23.26
C MET A 63 -7.60 -22.05 -23.74
N THR A 64 -6.84 -21.66 -24.75
CA THR A 64 -7.00 -20.40 -25.47
C THR A 64 -7.62 -20.73 -26.82
N ILE A 65 -8.78 -20.15 -27.11
CA ILE A 65 -9.56 -20.41 -28.33
C ILE A 65 -9.62 -19.12 -29.14
N ASP A 66 -9.30 -19.19 -30.44
CA ASP A 66 -9.56 -18.11 -31.38
C ASP A 66 -11.07 -18.03 -31.66
N THR A 67 -11.70 -16.91 -31.33
CA THR A 67 -13.16 -16.72 -31.42
C THR A 67 -13.65 -16.51 -32.84
N THR A 68 -12.77 -16.11 -33.76
CA THR A 68 -13.12 -15.90 -35.17
C THR A 68 -13.16 -17.23 -35.91
N THR A 69 -12.24 -18.13 -35.58
CA THR A 69 -12.08 -19.43 -36.24
C THR A 69 -12.65 -20.60 -35.44
N GLY A 70 -12.87 -20.42 -34.13
CA GLY A 70 -13.23 -21.48 -33.18
C GLY A 70 -12.08 -22.43 -32.84
N VAL A 71 -10.86 -22.17 -33.33
CA VAL A 71 -9.71 -23.09 -33.20
C VAL A 71 -9.04 -22.91 -31.85
N VAL A 72 -8.68 -24.03 -31.20
CA VAL A 72 -7.83 -24.02 -30.01
C VAL A 72 -6.40 -23.64 -30.40
N VAL A 73 -5.94 -22.49 -29.93
CA VAL A 73 -4.61 -21.93 -30.19
C VAL A 73 -3.56 -22.49 -29.22
N SER A 74 -3.97 -22.80 -28.00
CA SER A 74 -3.06 -23.38 -27.00
C SER A 74 -3.83 -24.05 -25.87
N GLU A 75 -3.30 -25.15 -25.35
CA GLU A 75 -3.78 -25.78 -24.11
C GLU A 75 -2.68 -25.78 -23.06
N TYR A 76 -3.08 -25.71 -21.79
CA TYR A 76 -2.20 -25.78 -20.64
C TYR A 76 -2.86 -26.63 -19.56
N HIS A 77 -2.16 -27.66 -19.09
CA HIS A 77 -2.59 -28.45 -17.94
C HIS A 77 -1.62 -28.22 -16.78
N GLY A 78 -2.18 -27.96 -15.59
CA GLY A 78 -1.37 -27.79 -14.38
C GLY A 78 -0.55 -29.02 -14.02
N ALA A 79 -1.02 -30.22 -14.41
CA ALA A 79 -0.29 -31.48 -14.22
C ALA A 79 1.04 -31.54 -15.01
N ASP A 80 1.12 -30.82 -16.13
CA ASP A 80 2.33 -30.74 -16.96
C ASP A 80 3.29 -29.66 -16.49
N ALA A 81 2.91 -28.87 -15.48
CA ALA A 81 3.80 -27.89 -14.88
C ALA A 81 4.97 -28.58 -14.17
N PRO A 82 6.13 -27.93 -13.99
CA PRO A 82 7.33 -28.58 -13.46
C PRO A 82 7.11 -29.26 -12.10
N MET A 83 6.31 -28.66 -11.22
CA MET A 83 5.94 -29.24 -9.91
C MET A 83 4.54 -29.89 -9.88
N GLY A 84 3.99 -30.25 -11.05
CA GLY A 84 2.71 -30.94 -11.22
C GLY A 84 1.46 -30.12 -10.85
N GLN A 85 1.61 -28.81 -10.62
CA GLN A 85 0.51 -27.88 -10.35
C GLN A 85 0.85 -26.48 -10.88
N LEU A 86 -0.18 -25.66 -11.12
CA LEU A 86 0.04 -24.24 -11.43
C LEU A 86 0.32 -23.46 -10.13
N TYR A 87 1.46 -22.79 -10.08
CA TYR A 87 1.79 -21.85 -9.01
C TYR A 87 1.59 -20.41 -9.48
N ARG A 88 0.93 -19.60 -8.66
CA ARG A 88 0.71 -18.16 -8.92
C ARG A 88 1.28 -17.32 -7.78
N PRO A 89 1.87 -16.15 -8.04
CA PRO A 89 2.30 -15.24 -6.99
C PRO A 89 1.13 -14.86 -6.07
N CYS A 90 1.36 -14.78 -4.76
CA CYS A 90 0.31 -14.48 -3.77
C CYS A 90 -0.30 -13.06 -3.91
N GLY A 91 0.42 -12.14 -4.58
CA GLY A 91 -0.02 -10.75 -4.73
C GLY A 91 -0.07 -9.95 -3.42
N ASN A 92 0.46 -10.50 -2.32
CA ASN A 92 0.42 -9.83 -1.02
C ASN A 92 1.32 -8.59 -1.04
N ARG A 93 0.74 -7.44 -0.71
CA ARG A 93 1.44 -6.15 -0.71
C ARG A 93 2.41 -5.98 0.46
N ARG A 94 2.27 -6.77 1.53
CA ARG A 94 3.01 -6.59 2.79
C ARG A 94 4.41 -7.17 2.69
N ALA A 95 5.43 -6.34 2.89
CA ALA A 95 6.83 -6.76 2.79
C ALA A 95 7.23 -7.79 3.84
N ASP A 96 6.65 -7.72 5.03
CA ASP A 96 6.79 -8.66 6.14
C ASP A 96 6.16 -10.03 5.85
N VAL A 97 5.17 -10.11 4.97
CA VAL A 97 4.53 -11.40 4.60
C VAL A 97 5.16 -11.98 3.33
N CYS A 98 5.34 -11.17 2.30
CA CYS A 98 6.00 -11.60 1.07
C CYS A 98 6.84 -10.48 0.45
N PRO A 99 8.17 -10.47 0.68
CA PRO A 99 9.08 -9.46 0.14
C PRO A 99 9.05 -9.36 -1.40
N ALA A 100 8.91 -10.50 -2.10
CA ALA A 100 8.88 -10.54 -3.56
C ALA A 100 7.63 -9.87 -4.14
N CYS A 101 6.44 -10.31 -3.72
CA CYS A 101 5.17 -9.77 -4.22
C CYS A 101 4.96 -8.31 -3.81
N SER A 102 5.34 -7.94 -2.59
CA SER A 102 5.25 -6.56 -2.12
C SER A 102 6.11 -5.60 -2.96
N ARG A 103 7.30 -6.02 -3.41
CA ARG A 103 8.17 -5.20 -4.28
C ARG A 103 7.52 -4.91 -5.63
N ILE A 104 6.85 -5.91 -6.22
CA ILE A 104 6.10 -5.75 -7.47
C ILE A 104 4.96 -4.73 -7.24
N TYR A 105 4.22 -4.89 -6.14
CA TYR A 105 3.16 -3.96 -5.76
C TYR A 105 3.67 -2.52 -5.52
N ALA A 106 4.82 -2.35 -4.86
CA ALA A 106 5.46 -1.05 -4.68
C ALA A 106 5.80 -0.39 -6.03
N ARG A 107 6.37 -1.16 -6.96
CA ARG A 107 6.71 -0.68 -8.31
C ARG A 107 5.47 -0.24 -9.09
N ASP A 108 4.39 -1.01 -9.00
CA ASP A 108 3.13 -0.62 -9.65
C ASP A 108 2.52 0.62 -9.02
N THR A 109 2.55 0.71 -7.70
CA THR A 109 2.08 1.88 -6.98
C THR A 109 2.91 3.12 -7.33
N PHE A 110 4.23 2.97 -7.44
CA PHE A 110 5.13 4.02 -7.92
C PHE A 110 4.76 4.46 -9.34
N ALA A 111 4.63 3.52 -10.28
CA ALA A 111 4.28 3.84 -11.67
C ALA A 111 2.91 4.50 -11.79
N MET A 112 1.93 4.04 -11.00
CA MET A 112 0.60 4.62 -10.90
C MET A 112 0.64 6.06 -10.36
N ILE A 113 1.40 6.32 -9.30
CA ILE A 113 1.49 7.66 -8.72
C ILE A 113 2.26 8.58 -9.66
N ARG A 114 3.44 8.14 -10.15
CA ARG A 114 4.32 8.89 -11.04
C ARG A 114 3.61 9.33 -12.32
N SER A 115 2.85 8.44 -12.97
CA SER A 115 2.10 8.81 -14.19
C SER A 115 1.05 9.89 -13.93
N GLY A 116 0.45 9.94 -12.74
CA GLY A 116 -0.41 11.06 -12.35
C GLY A 116 0.34 12.34 -11.97
N LEU A 117 1.65 12.30 -11.77
CA LEU A 117 2.44 13.48 -11.44
C LEU A 117 3.08 14.13 -12.66
N LEU A 118 3.53 13.30 -13.60
CA LEU A 118 4.42 13.66 -14.70
C LEU A 118 3.90 13.24 -16.07
N GLY A 119 2.81 12.47 -16.14
CA GLY A 119 2.36 11.85 -17.38
C GLY A 119 3.07 10.53 -17.70
N GLY A 120 2.81 10.02 -18.90
CA GLY A 120 3.21 8.70 -19.37
C GLY A 120 2.23 7.60 -18.97
N LYS A 121 2.42 6.39 -19.53
CA LYS A 121 1.51 5.25 -19.32
C LYS A 121 0.04 5.62 -19.53
N THR A 122 -0.26 6.21 -20.69
CA THR A 122 -1.57 6.71 -21.12
C THR A 122 -2.08 7.97 -20.44
N VAL A 123 -1.28 8.63 -19.60
CA VAL A 123 -1.61 9.94 -19.01
C VAL A 123 -0.86 11.03 -19.78
N PRO A 124 -1.52 12.13 -20.19
CA PRO A 124 -0.85 13.25 -20.86
C PRO A 124 0.27 13.85 -19.99
N GLU A 125 1.37 14.28 -20.61
CA GLU A 125 2.49 14.94 -19.91
C GLU A 125 2.11 16.33 -19.37
N THR A 126 1.05 16.95 -19.92
CA THR A 126 0.51 18.23 -19.45
C THR A 126 0.06 18.21 -17.99
N VAL A 127 -0.21 17.04 -17.39
CA VAL A 127 -0.45 16.94 -15.93
C VAL A 127 0.73 17.48 -15.10
N ALA A 128 1.93 17.48 -15.67
CA ALA A 128 3.14 18.03 -15.05
C ALA A 128 3.12 19.57 -14.93
N GLN A 129 2.16 20.24 -15.58
CA GLN A 129 2.00 21.70 -15.53
C GLN A 129 0.95 22.13 -14.51
N ASN A 130 0.11 21.21 -14.03
CA ASN A 130 -1.02 21.56 -13.17
C ASN A 130 -0.65 21.69 -11.68
N PRO A 131 -1.40 22.51 -10.91
CA PRO A 131 -1.25 22.64 -9.47
C PRO A 131 -1.27 21.28 -8.77
N LEU A 132 -0.36 21.09 -7.82
CA LEU A 132 -0.20 19.83 -7.10
C LEU A 132 0.16 20.11 -5.64
N VAL A 133 -0.60 19.51 -4.72
CA VAL A 133 -0.42 19.66 -3.28
C VAL A 133 -0.25 18.28 -2.65
N PHE A 134 0.74 18.14 -1.77
CA PHE A 134 0.88 17.01 -0.87
C PHE A 134 0.24 17.34 0.46
N ALA A 135 -0.75 16.56 0.89
CA ALA A 135 -1.49 16.76 2.12
C ALA A 135 -1.42 15.53 3.02
N THR A 136 -1.12 15.74 4.29
CA THR A 136 -1.18 14.73 5.34
C THR A 136 -2.29 15.09 6.33
N LEU A 137 -3.34 14.27 6.36
CA LEU A 137 -4.48 14.42 7.27
C LEU A 137 -4.38 13.36 8.37
N THR A 138 -4.21 13.79 9.62
CA THR A 138 -3.96 12.88 10.74
C THR A 138 -5.20 12.63 11.58
N ALA A 139 -5.17 11.54 12.36
CA ALA A 139 -6.13 11.31 13.44
C ALA A 139 -5.93 12.32 14.60
N PRO A 140 -7.00 12.70 15.32
CA PRO A 140 -6.87 13.47 16.55
C PRO A 140 -6.13 12.68 17.63
N SER A 141 -5.79 13.34 18.74
CA SER A 141 -5.25 12.66 19.92
C SER A 141 -6.38 12.05 20.73
N PHE A 142 -6.20 10.79 21.15
CA PHE A 142 -7.09 10.08 22.07
C PHE A 142 -6.46 9.88 23.46
N GLY A 143 -5.38 10.61 23.74
CA GLY A 143 -4.55 10.43 24.92
C GLY A 143 -3.08 10.59 24.59
N HIS A 144 -2.26 10.69 25.64
CA HIS A 144 -0.82 10.86 25.49
C HIS A 144 -0.14 9.51 25.27
N VAL A 145 0.78 9.48 24.30
CA VAL A 145 1.52 8.27 23.90
C VAL A 145 3.02 8.51 23.96
N HIS A 146 3.77 7.42 24.09
CA HIS A 146 5.21 7.42 23.87
C HIS A 146 5.53 7.72 22.41
N GLY A 147 6.59 8.47 22.15
CA GLY A 147 6.98 8.88 20.81
C GLY A 147 8.48 9.16 20.70
N THR A 148 9.00 9.09 19.48
CA THR A 148 10.33 9.59 19.16
C THR A 148 10.27 11.09 18.95
N ARG A 149 11.31 11.81 19.39
CA ARG A 149 11.41 13.26 19.26
C ARG A 149 12.72 13.64 18.59
N PRO A 150 12.70 14.64 17.68
CA PRO A 150 13.92 15.15 17.12
C PRO A 150 14.73 15.92 18.17
N LYS A 151 16.05 15.92 18.02
CA LYS A 151 16.98 16.72 18.84
C LYS A 151 18.14 17.16 17.97
N ASN A 152 18.52 18.44 18.04
CA ASN A 152 19.66 19.01 17.32
C ASN A 152 19.65 18.70 15.81
N GLY A 153 18.49 18.80 15.15
CA GLY A 153 18.35 18.49 13.72
C GLY A 153 18.30 17.00 13.36
N HIS A 154 18.52 16.08 14.30
CA HIS A 154 18.33 14.65 14.10
C HIS A 154 16.86 14.27 14.28
N LYS A 155 16.41 13.26 13.51
CA LYS A 155 15.02 12.75 13.54
C LYS A 155 14.64 12.07 14.87
N ALA A 156 15.62 11.66 15.66
CA ALA A 156 15.46 11.02 16.97
C ALA A 156 16.54 11.53 17.95
N GLY A 157 16.48 11.11 19.22
CA GLY A 157 17.45 11.52 20.25
C GLY A 157 16.90 12.54 21.26
N GLY A 158 15.70 13.07 21.00
CA GLY A 158 14.97 13.92 21.93
C GLY A 158 14.24 13.11 23.00
N THR A 159 14.03 13.75 24.15
CA THR A 159 13.22 13.21 25.24
C THR A 159 11.78 13.00 24.78
N CYS A 160 11.22 11.81 25.03
CA CYS A 160 9.91 11.37 24.53
C CYS A 160 8.81 12.41 24.75
N ARG A 161 8.62 12.80 26.01
CA ARG A 161 7.62 13.78 26.41
C ARG A 161 8.07 14.48 27.69
N PRO A 162 8.94 15.50 27.58
CA PRO A 162 9.27 16.35 28.71
C PRO A 162 8.00 17.13 29.09
N TYR A 163 7.47 16.83 30.26
CA TYR A 163 6.33 17.50 30.86
C TYR A 163 6.58 17.59 32.35
N ASP A 164 5.84 18.45 33.04
CA ASP A 164 5.94 18.60 34.49
C ASP A 164 5.72 17.24 35.17
N ARG A 165 6.75 16.77 35.88
CA ARG A 165 6.77 15.45 36.54
C ARG A 165 5.77 15.37 37.69
N THR A 166 5.37 16.51 38.25
CA THR A 166 4.39 16.60 39.33
C THR A 166 2.96 16.39 38.83
N LYS A 167 2.72 16.55 37.52
CA LYS A 167 1.40 16.36 36.92
C LYS A 167 1.16 14.88 36.61
N THR A 168 0.34 14.28 37.45
CA THR A 168 -0.20 12.93 37.28
C THR A 168 -1.59 12.99 36.65
N CYS A 169 -1.98 11.92 35.96
CA CYS A 169 -3.36 11.75 35.56
C CYS A 169 -4.24 11.34 36.76
N PRO A 170 -5.58 11.33 36.63
CA PRO A 170 -6.48 10.85 37.68
C PRO A 170 -6.20 9.42 38.18
N HIS A 171 -5.54 8.59 37.35
CA HIS A 171 -5.11 7.23 37.71
C HIS A 171 -3.72 7.18 38.39
N GLY A 172 -3.17 8.33 38.81
CA GLY A 172 -1.88 8.42 39.51
C GLY A 172 -0.65 8.23 38.63
N ARG A 173 -0.79 8.10 37.30
CA ARG A 173 0.35 7.88 36.39
C ARG A 173 0.95 9.20 35.92
N SER A 174 2.28 9.27 35.82
CA SER A 174 2.95 10.46 35.27
C SER A 174 2.56 10.67 33.80
N MET A 175 2.26 11.91 33.45
CA MET A 175 2.01 12.31 32.06
C MET A 175 3.30 12.68 31.31
N SER A 176 4.45 12.50 31.94
CA SER A 176 5.78 12.77 31.40
C SER A 176 6.54 11.48 31.10
N CYS A 177 7.39 11.50 30.08
CA CYS A 177 8.39 10.46 29.86
C CYS A 177 9.72 11.12 29.47
N MET A 178 10.71 10.97 30.36
CA MET A 178 12.05 11.55 30.19
C MET A 178 13.01 10.64 29.40
N ARG A 179 12.56 9.45 28.99
CA ARG A 179 13.37 8.50 28.19
C ARG A 179 13.51 9.00 26.76
N VAL A 180 14.62 8.65 26.13
CA VAL A 180 14.82 8.81 24.68
C VAL A 180 14.48 7.47 24.04
N HIS A 181 13.45 7.44 23.20
CA HIS A 181 13.06 6.23 22.47
C HIS A 181 13.67 6.24 21.06
N THR A 182 13.94 5.05 20.54
CA THR A 182 14.24 4.82 19.12
C THR A 182 12.97 4.37 18.38
N ASP A 183 12.95 4.43 17.05
CA ASP A 183 11.77 4.01 16.28
C ASP A 183 11.46 2.50 16.40
N THR A 184 12.45 1.72 16.83
CA THR A 184 12.34 0.27 17.09
C THR A 184 11.87 -0.05 18.51
N ASP A 185 11.78 0.94 19.40
CA ASP A 185 11.35 0.70 20.78
C ASP A 185 9.87 0.26 20.81
N PRO A 186 9.55 -0.92 21.36
CA PRO A 186 8.20 -1.49 21.35
C PRO A 186 7.18 -0.64 22.12
N ILE A 187 7.62 0.25 23.01
CA ILE A 187 6.72 1.14 23.74
C ILE A 187 6.25 2.33 22.89
N VAL A 188 6.93 2.67 21.79
CA VAL A 188 6.59 3.82 20.95
C VAL A 188 5.21 3.66 20.33
N GLY A 189 4.36 4.67 20.54
CA GLY A 189 2.95 4.69 20.18
C GLY A 189 2.01 4.18 21.26
N SER A 190 2.50 3.51 22.30
CA SER A 190 1.66 3.05 23.42
C SER A 190 1.28 4.21 24.35
N PRO A 191 0.14 4.13 25.05
CA PRO A 191 -0.26 5.18 25.98
C PRO A 191 0.66 5.31 27.19
N LEU A 192 0.86 6.55 27.66
CA LEU A 192 1.47 6.83 28.96
C LEU A 192 0.59 6.31 30.12
N CYS A 193 -0.72 6.41 29.96
CA CYS A 193 -1.70 5.80 30.85
C CYS A 193 -2.76 5.09 30.01
N TRP A 194 -2.89 3.78 30.22
CA TRP A 194 -3.80 2.91 29.48
C TRP A 194 -5.27 3.20 29.78
N ASP A 195 -5.55 3.67 31.00
CA ASP A 195 -6.90 3.99 31.46
C ASP A 195 -7.33 5.40 31.00
N CYS A 196 -6.36 6.32 30.77
CA CYS A 196 -6.64 7.63 30.19
C CYS A 196 -6.80 7.61 28.66
N TYR A 197 -6.32 6.57 27.98
CA TYR A 197 -6.36 6.53 26.53
C TYR A 197 -7.72 6.04 26.05
N ASP A 198 -8.38 6.86 25.24
CA ASP A 198 -9.70 6.57 24.70
C ASP A 198 -9.59 5.61 23.50
N PHE A 199 -9.42 4.32 23.83
CA PHE A 199 -9.36 3.24 22.84
C PHE A 199 -10.66 3.11 22.04
N THR A 200 -11.81 3.35 22.67
CA THR A 200 -13.11 3.21 22.03
C THR A 200 -13.28 4.26 20.93
N THR A 201 -13.10 5.54 21.22
CA THR A 201 -13.17 6.61 20.22
C THR A 201 -12.06 6.46 19.18
N ALA A 202 -10.87 5.98 19.55
CA ALA A 202 -9.80 5.67 18.59
C ALA A 202 -10.24 4.63 17.54
N VAL A 203 -10.88 3.53 17.96
CA VAL A 203 -11.41 2.49 17.06
C VAL A 203 -12.60 3.00 16.25
N VAL A 204 -13.52 3.75 16.87
CA VAL A 204 -14.67 4.35 16.18
C VAL A 204 -14.19 5.35 15.11
N TRP A 205 -13.17 6.15 15.40
CA TRP A 205 -12.56 7.05 14.42
C TRP A 205 -11.94 6.29 13.25
N GLN A 206 -11.19 5.22 13.52
CA GLN A 206 -10.58 4.36 12.48
C GLN A 206 -11.65 3.76 11.55
N TRP A 207 -12.74 3.28 12.13
CA TRP A 207 -13.88 2.70 11.42
C TRP A 207 -14.51 3.69 10.42
N HIS A 208 -14.62 4.94 10.84
CA HIS A 208 -15.22 6.03 10.08
C HIS A 208 -14.22 6.90 9.30
N ALA A 209 -12.92 6.62 9.37
CA ALA A 209 -11.89 7.35 8.62
C ALA A 209 -12.14 7.39 7.09
N PRO A 210 -12.65 6.33 6.44
CA PRO A 210 -13.06 6.41 5.03
C PRO A 210 -14.18 7.43 4.77
N GLU A 211 -15.14 7.58 5.70
CA GLU A 211 -16.23 8.55 5.59
C GLU A 211 -15.72 9.97 5.83
N LEU A 212 -14.82 10.18 6.80
CA LEU A 212 -14.14 11.47 6.98
C LEU A 212 -13.40 11.90 5.70
N TRP A 213 -12.73 10.96 5.02
CA TRP A 213 -12.12 11.24 3.72
C TRP A 213 -13.15 11.63 2.65
N ARG A 214 -14.29 10.93 2.56
CA ARG A 214 -15.37 11.29 1.63
C ARG A 214 -15.91 12.69 1.92
N ARG A 215 -16.13 13.04 3.20
CA ARG A 215 -16.56 14.38 3.59
C ARG A 215 -15.51 15.44 3.26
N PHE A 216 -14.23 15.14 3.41
CA PHE A 216 -13.14 16.02 2.99
C PHE A 216 -13.17 16.31 1.49
N THR A 217 -13.33 15.30 0.63
CA THR A 217 -13.38 15.55 -0.82
C THR A 217 -14.61 16.36 -1.23
N ILE A 218 -15.74 16.20 -0.54
CA ILE A 218 -16.94 17.04 -0.73
C ILE A 218 -16.67 18.47 -0.26
N ALA A 219 -16.09 18.64 0.94
CA ALA A 219 -15.77 19.95 1.51
C ALA A 219 -14.77 20.72 0.65
N LEU A 220 -13.76 20.04 0.10
CA LEU A 220 -12.77 20.65 -0.80
C LEU A 220 -13.43 21.15 -2.09
N ARG A 221 -14.32 20.36 -2.72
CA ARG A 221 -15.07 20.82 -3.90
C ARG A 221 -15.93 22.04 -3.56
N ARG A 222 -16.63 22.04 -2.43
CA ARG A 222 -17.43 23.19 -1.99
C ARG A 222 -16.58 24.43 -1.71
N ALA A 223 -15.41 24.27 -1.11
CA ALA A 223 -14.47 25.37 -0.87
C ALA A 223 -13.96 25.95 -2.19
N LEU A 224 -13.60 25.11 -3.17
CA LEU A 224 -13.23 25.55 -4.53
C LEU A 224 -14.37 26.29 -5.23
N ALA A 225 -15.59 25.74 -5.18
CA ALA A 225 -16.76 26.39 -5.78
C ALA A 225 -17.01 27.77 -5.17
N SER A 226 -17.01 27.86 -3.83
CA SER A 226 -17.17 29.13 -3.12
C SER A 226 -16.07 30.13 -3.46
N TYR A 227 -14.81 29.69 -3.56
CA TYR A 227 -13.69 30.56 -3.92
C TYR A 227 -13.82 31.13 -5.33
N LEU A 228 -14.34 30.34 -6.27
CA LEU A 228 -14.56 30.73 -7.67
C LEU A 228 -15.89 31.46 -7.91
N GLY A 229 -16.71 31.69 -6.87
CA GLY A 229 -18.05 32.28 -7.02
C GLY A 229 -19.05 31.38 -7.76
N LEU A 230 -18.86 30.06 -7.68
CA LEU A 230 -19.66 29.04 -8.37
C LEU A 230 -20.50 28.22 -7.38
N THR A 231 -21.54 27.58 -7.90
CA THR A 231 -22.24 26.49 -7.20
C THR A 231 -21.47 25.16 -7.32
N ASP A 232 -21.74 24.18 -6.43
CA ASP A 232 -21.08 22.86 -6.49
C ASP A 232 -21.39 22.13 -7.82
N SER A 233 -22.56 22.36 -8.42
CA SER A 233 -22.93 21.76 -9.70
C SER A 233 -22.18 22.35 -10.88
N GLN A 234 -21.88 23.65 -10.86
CA GLN A 234 -21.12 24.35 -11.90
C GLN A 234 -19.62 24.06 -11.85
N LEU A 235 -19.08 23.72 -10.67
CA LEU A 235 -17.64 23.48 -10.51
C LEU A 235 -17.09 22.43 -11.47
N ARG A 236 -17.88 21.38 -11.77
CA ARG A 236 -17.47 20.26 -12.63
C ARG A 236 -17.17 20.71 -14.07
N ASP A 237 -17.77 21.82 -14.51
CA ASP A 237 -17.62 22.39 -15.84
C ASP A 237 -16.41 23.34 -15.90
N VAL A 238 -15.73 23.58 -14.77
CA VAL A 238 -14.58 24.49 -14.63
C VAL A 238 -13.32 23.75 -14.19
N CYS A 239 -13.44 22.75 -13.30
CA CYS A 239 -12.28 21.99 -12.86
C CYS A 239 -12.64 20.62 -12.30
N SER A 240 -11.60 19.80 -12.12
CA SER A 240 -11.69 18.45 -11.59
C SER A 240 -10.60 18.19 -10.55
N VAL A 241 -11.01 17.84 -9.34
CA VAL A 241 -10.09 17.44 -8.27
C VAL A 241 -9.66 15.98 -8.46
N GLN A 242 -8.39 15.77 -8.79
CA GLN A 242 -7.79 14.45 -8.90
C GLN A 242 -6.90 14.18 -7.70
N TYR A 243 -6.93 12.96 -7.16
CA TYR A 243 -6.00 12.61 -6.10
C TYR A 243 -5.51 11.16 -6.19
N ALA A 244 -4.35 10.91 -5.60
CA ALA A 244 -3.93 9.60 -5.13
C ALA A 244 -3.67 9.69 -3.63
N LYS A 245 -4.22 8.76 -2.84
CA LYS A 245 -4.07 8.75 -1.39
C LYS A 245 -3.59 7.41 -0.88
N VAL A 246 -2.87 7.45 0.23
CA VAL A 246 -2.38 6.31 1.01
C VAL A 246 -2.80 6.48 2.46
N ALA A 247 -3.35 5.45 3.07
CA ALA A 247 -3.63 5.35 4.49
C ALA A 247 -2.48 4.63 5.18
N GLU A 248 -1.61 5.35 5.89
CA GLU A 248 -0.48 4.77 6.63
C GLU A 248 -0.80 4.67 8.12
N TYR A 249 -0.41 3.56 8.74
CA TYR A 249 -0.44 3.40 10.19
C TYR A 249 0.73 4.09 10.88
N GLN A 250 0.39 5.01 11.78
CA GLN A 250 1.34 5.56 12.74
C GLN A 250 1.72 4.51 13.79
N ALA A 251 2.83 4.75 14.51
CA ALA A 251 3.27 3.89 15.62
C ALA A 251 2.17 3.62 16.67
N ARG A 252 1.27 4.58 16.88
CA ARG A 252 0.10 4.48 17.79
C ARG A 252 -1.07 3.65 17.25
N GLY A 253 -0.96 3.11 16.03
CA GLY A 253 -1.98 2.26 15.41
C GLY A 253 -3.08 2.98 14.64
N LEU A 254 -3.05 4.31 14.59
CA LEU A 254 -4.04 5.11 13.87
C LEU A 254 -3.55 5.44 12.47
N VAL A 255 -4.47 5.46 11.50
CA VAL A 255 -4.15 5.85 10.15
C VAL A 255 -4.04 7.37 10.03
N HIS A 256 -3.10 7.83 9.22
CA HIS A 256 -3.17 9.14 8.57
C HIS A 256 -3.30 8.96 7.07
N PHE A 257 -3.90 9.93 6.39
CA PHE A 257 -3.96 9.95 4.94
C PHE A 257 -2.86 10.84 4.40
N HIS A 258 -1.96 10.28 3.60
CA HIS A 258 -1.11 11.05 2.70
C HIS A 258 -1.80 11.12 1.34
N ALA A 259 -1.94 12.31 0.77
CA ALA A 259 -2.59 12.51 -0.50
C ALA A 259 -1.81 13.47 -1.39
N LEU A 260 -1.66 13.09 -2.66
CA LEU A 260 -1.31 14.01 -3.73
C LEU A 260 -2.60 14.46 -4.38
N ILE A 261 -2.88 15.75 -4.33
CA ILE A 261 -4.10 16.36 -4.86
C ILE A 261 -3.70 17.29 -6.00
N ARG A 262 -4.11 16.94 -7.21
CA ARG A 262 -3.91 17.70 -8.45
C ARG A 262 -5.24 18.32 -8.85
N LEU A 263 -5.21 19.58 -9.29
CA LEU A 263 -6.37 20.23 -9.90
C LEU A 263 -6.19 20.25 -11.41
N ASP A 264 -7.17 19.72 -12.14
CA ASP A 264 -7.22 19.80 -13.59
C ASP A 264 -8.38 20.71 -14.02
N GLY A 265 -8.31 21.26 -15.23
CA GLY A 265 -9.44 21.91 -15.90
C GLY A 265 -10.54 20.92 -16.32
N PRO A 266 -11.54 21.37 -17.08
CA PRO A 266 -12.71 20.57 -17.41
C PRO A 266 -12.44 19.54 -18.53
N ASP A 267 -11.48 19.82 -19.42
CA ASP A 267 -11.20 19.03 -20.63
C ASP A 267 -10.40 17.74 -20.37
N GLY A 268 -10.19 17.39 -19.09
CA GLY A 268 -9.55 16.15 -18.68
C GLY A 268 -8.18 16.34 -18.03
N PRO A 269 -7.46 15.24 -17.74
CA PRO A 269 -6.19 15.28 -17.03
C PRO A 269 -5.17 16.20 -17.70
N GLY A 270 -4.62 17.16 -16.95
CA GLY A 270 -3.60 18.08 -17.46
C GLY A 270 -4.14 19.28 -18.21
N SER A 271 -5.46 19.43 -18.35
CA SER A 271 -6.05 20.69 -18.83
C SER A 271 -5.83 21.81 -17.79
N PRO A 272 -5.67 23.08 -18.22
CA PRO A 272 -5.30 24.18 -17.33
C PRO A 272 -6.27 24.36 -16.16
N ALA A 273 -5.72 24.49 -14.95
CA ALA A 273 -6.51 24.66 -13.73
C ALA A 273 -6.88 26.14 -13.48
N PRO A 274 -8.03 26.42 -12.84
CA PRO A 274 -8.50 27.80 -12.60
C PRO A 274 -7.85 28.50 -11.40
N VAL A 275 -7.10 27.77 -10.56
CA VAL A 275 -6.40 28.32 -9.38
C VAL A 275 -5.01 27.73 -9.25
N ASP A 276 -4.10 28.46 -8.61
CA ASP A 276 -2.75 27.99 -8.34
C ASP A 276 -2.66 27.01 -7.15
N GLY A 277 -1.49 26.40 -6.99
CA GLY A 277 -1.21 25.42 -5.94
C GLY A 277 -1.24 26.00 -4.53
N THR A 278 -0.90 27.28 -4.36
CA THR A 278 -0.94 27.96 -3.06
C THR A 278 -2.38 28.14 -2.60
N THR A 279 -3.24 28.60 -3.49
CA THR A 279 -4.69 28.71 -3.27
C THR A 279 -5.29 27.34 -2.97
N LEU A 280 -4.94 26.32 -3.78
CA LEU A 280 -5.39 24.95 -3.57
C LEU A 280 -4.96 24.41 -2.19
N ALA A 281 -3.73 24.69 -1.75
CA ALA A 281 -3.25 24.28 -0.43
C ALA A 281 -4.07 24.91 0.71
N GLY A 282 -4.36 26.21 0.63
CA GLY A 282 -5.22 26.91 1.59
C GLY A 282 -6.63 26.31 1.67
N LEU A 283 -7.23 26.00 0.51
CA LEU A 283 -8.56 25.40 0.44
C LEU A 283 -8.57 23.95 0.97
N ILE A 284 -7.50 23.19 0.76
CA ILE A 284 -7.32 21.85 1.35
C ILE A 284 -7.29 21.94 2.88
N GLU A 285 -6.53 22.90 3.43
CA GLU A 285 -6.45 23.09 4.87
C GLU A 285 -7.80 23.51 5.47
N GLN A 286 -8.47 24.48 4.84
CA GLN A 286 -9.82 24.92 5.22
C GLN A 286 -10.80 23.74 5.22
N ALA A 287 -10.82 22.95 4.14
CA ALA A 287 -11.70 21.80 4.01
C ALA A 287 -11.41 20.75 5.09
N ALA A 288 -10.14 20.39 5.31
CA ALA A 288 -9.75 19.40 6.31
C ALA A 288 -10.15 19.82 7.74
N ARG A 289 -9.99 21.10 8.09
CA ARG A 289 -10.37 21.65 9.41
C ARG A 289 -11.89 21.73 9.61
N GLY A 290 -12.64 21.90 8.52
CA GLY A 290 -14.10 22.02 8.54
C GLY A 290 -14.86 20.70 8.61
N VAL A 291 -14.24 19.56 8.32
CA VAL A 291 -14.93 18.26 8.31
C VAL A 291 -15.33 17.83 9.72
N ARG A 292 -16.63 17.60 9.89
CA ARG A 292 -17.25 16.95 11.06
C ARG A 292 -18.12 15.77 10.61
N LEU A 293 -18.19 14.74 11.43
CA LEU A 293 -19.02 13.56 11.21
C LEU A 293 -19.64 13.11 12.53
N ASP A 294 -20.96 13.25 12.63
CA ASP A 294 -21.74 12.68 13.73
C ASP A 294 -21.89 11.18 13.53
N VAL A 295 -21.58 10.41 14.56
CA VAL A 295 -21.70 8.95 14.54
C VAL A 295 -22.52 8.46 15.74
N PRO A 296 -23.39 7.47 15.53
CA PRO A 296 -24.19 6.92 16.61
C PRO A 296 -23.32 6.19 17.64
N PRO A 297 -23.80 6.03 18.89
CA PRO A 297 -23.16 5.16 19.87
C PRO A 297 -23.14 3.70 19.41
N VAL A 298 -22.25 2.90 19.99
CA VAL A 298 -22.15 1.45 19.71
C VAL A 298 -23.37 0.68 20.24
N ASP A 299 -23.88 1.07 21.41
CA ASP A 299 -25.06 0.51 22.09
C ASP A 299 -25.67 1.57 23.04
N GLY A 300 -26.65 1.19 23.87
CA GLY A 300 -27.30 2.10 24.82
C GLY A 300 -26.44 2.59 26.00
N ALA A 301 -25.28 1.96 26.26
CA ALA A 301 -24.33 2.37 27.29
C ALA A 301 -23.18 3.22 26.74
N ASP A 302 -23.11 3.40 25.42
CA ASP A 302 -22.14 4.24 24.73
C ASP A 302 -22.73 5.60 24.35
N VAL A 303 -21.88 6.56 24.00
CA VAL A 303 -22.29 7.94 23.66
C VAL A 303 -22.09 8.26 22.19
N PRO A 304 -22.95 9.11 21.58
CA PRO A 304 -22.70 9.64 20.24
C PRO A 304 -21.41 10.48 20.24
N ARG A 305 -20.75 10.53 19.09
CA ARG A 305 -19.48 11.26 18.91
C ARG A 305 -19.52 12.15 17.68
N VAL A 306 -18.80 13.26 17.75
CA VAL A 306 -18.49 14.10 16.58
C VAL A 306 -17.03 13.87 16.20
N LEU A 307 -16.81 13.17 15.09
CA LEU A 307 -15.48 12.85 14.58
C LEU A 307 -14.95 13.95 13.66
N ALA A 308 -13.63 14.13 13.64
CA ALA A 308 -12.92 15.06 12.76
C ALA A 308 -11.47 14.63 12.54
N PHE A 309 -10.77 15.30 11.63
CA PHE A 309 -9.31 15.19 11.55
C PHE A 309 -8.63 15.86 12.74
N GLY A 310 -7.40 15.43 13.04
CA GLY A 310 -6.55 16.02 14.07
C GLY A 310 -6.07 17.42 13.70
N THR A 311 -5.55 18.14 14.69
CA THR A 311 -5.01 19.50 14.51
C THR A 311 -3.71 19.52 13.71
N GLN A 312 -2.96 18.43 13.72
CA GLN A 312 -1.71 18.26 13.00
C GLN A 312 -2.01 17.92 11.54
N LEU A 313 -1.98 18.93 10.68
CA LEU A 313 -2.06 18.78 9.23
C LEU A 313 -0.71 19.22 8.65
N ASP A 314 -0.26 18.55 7.59
CA ASP A 314 0.91 18.97 6.82
C ASP A 314 0.49 19.10 5.35
N VAL A 315 0.35 20.33 4.87
CA VAL A 315 -0.12 20.64 3.51
C VAL A 315 0.98 21.45 2.83
N ARG A 316 1.60 20.86 1.81
CA ARG A 316 2.72 21.45 1.08
C ARG A 316 2.43 21.53 -0.39
N THR A 317 2.59 22.70 -0.96
CA THR A 317 2.53 22.89 -2.40
C THR A 317 3.76 22.23 -3.03
N VAL A 318 3.51 21.22 -3.87
CA VAL A 318 4.56 20.56 -4.66
C VAL A 318 4.74 21.31 -5.98
N ARG A 319 3.66 21.85 -6.55
CA ARG A 319 3.68 22.65 -7.78
C ARG A 319 2.56 23.69 -7.77
N THR A 320 2.87 24.91 -8.18
CA THR A 320 1.93 26.04 -8.27
C THR A 320 1.05 25.96 -9.52
N GLY A 321 1.63 25.56 -10.66
CA GLY A 321 0.91 25.31 -11.91
C GLY A 321 0.62 26.53 -12.78
N LEU A 322 1.44 27.59 -12.67
CA LEU A 322 1.37 28.77 -13.53
C LEU A 322 2.27 28.61 -14.77
N PRO A 323 1.83 29.02 -15.98
CA PRO A 323 2.71 29.12 -17.15
C PRO A 323 3.86 30.09 -16.87
N GLY A 324 5.11 29.69 -17.16
CA GLY A 324 6.30 30.51 -16.91
C GLY A 324 7.07 30.17 -15.63
N THR A 325 6.54 29.31 -14.75
CA THR A 325 7.31 28.68 -13.65
C THR A 325 7.75 27.25 -14.02
N ALA A 326 7.95 26.99 -15.31
CA ALA A 326 8.46 25.72 -15.81
C ALA A 326 9.99 25.68 -15.69
N ALA A 327 10.46 24.96 -14.67
CA ALA A 327 11.45 23.89 -14.82
C ALA A 327 12.80 24.19 -15.51
N HIS A 328 13.29 25.42 -15.53
CA HIS A 328 14.70 25.71 -15.83
C HIS A 328 15.25 26.76 -14.86
N SER A 329 16.26 26.34 -14.09
CA SER A 329 17.12 27.02 -13.10
C SER A 329 16.71 26.77 -11.63
N ASP A 330 17.42 26.06 -10.77
CA ASP A 330 18.77 25.47 -10.85
C ASP A 330 18.86 24.27 -9.91
N VAL A 331 19.79 23.38 -10.22
CA VAL A 331 20.24 22.23 -9.43
C VAL A 331 20.93 22.67 -8.10
N GLU A 332 20.73 23.91 -7.65
CA GLU A 332 21.36 24.45 -6.44
C GLU A 332 20.39 24.71 -5.27
N ASP A 333 19.08 24.77 -5.49
CA ASP A 333 18.10 24.94 -4.39
C ASP A 333 17.58 23.61 -3.79
N ALA A 334 18.09 22.48 -4.29
CA ALA A 334 17.74 21.13 -3.81
C ALA A 334 18.36 20.76 -2.44
N ARG A 335 18.97 21.72 -1.73
CA ARG A 335 19.68 21.49 -0.45
C ARG A 335 18.98 22.03 0.80
N THR A 336 17.77 22.56 0.67
CA THR A 336 16.93 22.86 1.85
C THR A 336 15.82 21.82 2.00
N SER A 337 15.52 21.45 3.24
CA SER A 337 14.62 20.34 3.63
C SER A 337 13.15 20.51 3.21
N ASP A 338 12.78 21.55 2.45
CA ASP A 338 11.38 22.02 2.31
C ASP A 338 10.80 21.97 0.89
N THR A 339 11.61 21.78 -0.16
CA THR A 339 11.12 21.62 -1.54
C THR A 339 10.97 20.14 -1.92
N LEU A 340 9.71 19.69 -2.09
CA LEU A 340 9.39 18.30 -2.43
C LEU A 340 9.44 18.06 -3.95
N VAL A 341 10.36 17.21 -4.42
CA VAL A 341 10.42 16.82 -5.84
C VAL A 341 9.35 15.72 -6.12
N PRO A 342 8.56 15.80 -7.22
CA PRO A 342 7.48 14.85 -7.51
C PRO A 342 7.88 13.37 -7.46
N GLU A 343 9.05 13.01 -7.99
CA GLU A 343 9.59 11.64 -7.97
C GLU A 343 9.91 11.18 -6.55
N GLN A 344 10.43 12.08 -5.71
CA GLN A 344 10.67 11.77 -4.29
C GLN A 344 9.36 11.52 -3.56
N VAL A 345 8.31 12.30 -3.85
CA VAL A 345 6.98 12.09 -3.26
C VAL A 345 6.33 10.79 -3.75
N ALA A 346 6.48 10.45 -5.03
CA ALA A 346 6.01 9.17 -5.59
C ALA A 346 6.74 7.98 -4.95
N GLY A 347 8.07 8.06 -4.81
CA GLY A 347 8.88 7.05 -4.13
C GLY A 347 8.51 6.93 -2.65
N TYR A 348 8.29 8.06 -1.98
CA TYR A 348 7.83 8.14 -0.60
C TYR A 348 6.48 7.42 -0.44
N LEU A 349 5.44 7.78 -1.19
CA LEU A 349 4.12 7.12 -1.12
C LEU A 349 4.17 5.63 -1.48
N ALA A 350 4.95 5.25 -2.50
CA ALA A 350 5.13 3.87 -2.90
C ALA A 350 5.83 3.02 -1.82
N LYS A 351 6.73 3.62 -1.03
CA LYS A 351 7.34 2.98 0.15
C LYS A 351 6.29 2.64 1.20
N TYR A 352 5.28 3.48 1.39
CA TYR A 352 4.21 3.18 2.35
C TYR A 352 3.26 2.11 1.83
N ALA A 353 3.06 2.01 0.50
CA ALA A 353 2.23 0.99 -0.17
C ALA A 353 2.42 -0.43 0.38
N THR A 354 3.64 -0.78 0.77
CA THR A 354 4.02 -2.12 1.24
C THR A 354 4.14 -2.25 2.75
N LYS A 355 4.03 -1.14 3.50
CA LYS A 355 4.00 -1.20 4.95
C LYS A 355 2.66 -1.75 5.44
N SER A 356 2.75 -2.63 6.44
CA SER A 356 1.62 -3.14 7.19
C SER A 356 1.36 -2.23 8.41
N THR A 357 0.82 -2.77 9.49
CA THR A 357 0.61 -2.08 10.77
C THR A 357 1.92 -1.81 11.55
N ASN A 358 3.09 -2.02 10.93
CA ASN A 358 4.42 -2.00 11.57
C ASN A 358 4.52 -2.93 12.79
N VAL A 359 3.74 -4.01 12.81
CA VAL A 359 3.87 -5.07 13.82
C VAL A 359 4.87 -6.07 13.28
N ASP A 360 6.09 -6.02 13.79
CA ASP A 360 6.96 -7.20 13.74
C ASP A 360 6.28 -8.29 14.58
N PRO A 361 5.93 -9.47 14.01
CA PRO A 361 5.39 -10.58 14.78
C PRO A 361 6.31 -11.00 15.93
N ALA A 362 7.62 -10.78 15.79
CA ALA A 362 8.62 -11.05 16.83
C ALA A 362 8.69 -9.94 17.90
N SER A 363 8.14 -8.75 17.64
CA SER A 363 8.10 -7.61 18.57
C SER A 363 6.69 -6.99 18.65
N PRO A 364 5.71 -7.72 19.23
CA PRO A 364 4.33 -7.29 19.27
C PRO A 364 4.18 -6.02 20.13
N ARG A 365 3.50 -5.01 19.59
CA ARG A 365 3.20 -3.78 20.33
C ARG A 365 1.91 -3.97 21.15
N PRO A 366 1.95 -3.92 22.49
CA PRO A 366 0.80 -4.27 23.33
C PRO A 366 -0.46 -3.43 23.04
N HIS A 367 -0.29 -2.15 22.65
CA HIS A 367 -1.43 -1.25 22.42
C HIS A 367 -2.17 -1.58 21.13
N LEU A 368 -1.47 -2.13 20.14
CA LEU A 368 -2.08 -2.61 18.91
C LEU A 368 -2.92 -3.86 19.20
N ALA A 369 -2.43 -4.77 20.04
CA ALA A 369 -3.23 -5.91 20.51
C ALA A 369 -4.47 -5.45 21.32
N ARG A 370 -4.33 -4.40 22.13
CA ARG A 370 -5.48 -3.78 22.83
C ARG A 370 -6.50 -3.20 21.85
N LEU A 371 -6.08 -2.48 20.81
CA LEU A 371 -6.97 -1.97 19.75
C LEU A 371 -7.69 -3.12 19.02
N THR A 372 -7.00 -4.22 18.70
CA THR A 372 -7.62 -5.42 18.09
C THR A 372 -8.68 -6.03 19.01
N ARG A 373 -8.40 -6.15 20.31
CA ARG A 373 -9.39 -6.64 21.29
C ARG A 373 -10.58 -5.68 21.41
N GLU A 374 -10.30 -4.38 21.44
CA GLU A 374 -11.34 -3.35 21.49
C GLU A 374 -12.24 -3.41 20.25
N CYS A 375 -11.66 -3.67 19.06
CA CYS A 375 -12.44 -3.88 17.85
C CYS A 375 -13.45 -5.02 17.99
N ARG A 376 -13.01 -6.16 18.53
CA ARG A 376 -13.88 -7.32 18.75
C ARG A 376 -14.94 -7.02 19.81
N ARG A 377 -14.56 -6.37 20.91
CA ARG A 377 -15.46 -5.96 21.98
C ARG A 377 -16.58 -5.04 21.50
N LEU A 378 -16.27 -4.03 20.67
CA LEU A 378 -17.28 -3.11 20.14
C LEU A 378 -18.20 -3.79 19.13
N ALA A 379 -17.68 -4.73 18.33
CA ALA A 379 -18.50 -5.51 17.41
C ALA A 379 -19.46 -6.44 18.16
N ASP A 380 -18.98 -7.08 19.23
CA ASP A 380 -19.79 -7.93 20.10
C ASP A 380 -20.90 -7.11 20.78
N ARG A 381 -20.56 -5.99 21.43
CA ARG A 381 -21.54 -5.05 21.98
C ARG A 381 -22.57 -4.58 20.97
N ALA A 382 -22.13 -4.25 19.75
CA ALA A 382 -23.04 -3.86 18.67
C ALA A 382 -23.98 -5.00 18.25
N ALA A 383 -23.49 -6.24 18.25
CA ALA A 383 -24.25 -7.43 17.90
C ALA A 383 -25.19 -7.88 19.03
N THR A 384 -24.92 -7.51 20.28
CA THR A 384 -25.67 -7.92 21.48
C THR A 384 -26.37 -6.78 22.20
N ALA A 385 -26.40 -5.56 21.62
CA ALA A 385 -26.95 -4.35 22.25
C ALA A 385 -28.41 -4.47 22.72
N CYS A 386 -29.15 -5.43 22.17
CA CYS A 386 -30.55 -5.72 22.51
C CYS A 386 -30.73 -6.70 23.66
N ARG A 387 -29.65 -7.34 24.15
CA ARG A 387 -29.71 -8.40 25.15
C ARG A 387 -29.91 -7.79 26.55
N PRO A 388 -30.83 -8.34 27.37
CA PRO A 388 -30.91 -8.01 28.78
C PRO A 388 -29.61 -8.40 29.52
N ASP A 389 -29.28 -7.68 30.60
CA ASP A 389 -28.21 -8.10 31.50
C ASP A 389 -28.48 -9.51 32.05
N GLY A 390 -27.49 -10.40 31.95
CA GLY A 390 -27.57 -11.78 32.44
C GLY A 390 -28.15 -12.81 31.45
N TYR A 391 -28.40 -12.43 30.19
CA TYR A 391 -28.81 -13.39 29.16
C TYR A 391 -27.63 -14.24 28.67
N GLU A 392 -27.64 -15.53 28.97
CA GLU A 392 -26.73 -16.53 28.39
C GLU A 392 -27.36 -17.11 27.12
N PRO A 393 -26.73 -16.98 25.94
CA PRO A 393 -27.24 -17.57 24.71
C PRO A 393 -27.14 -19.10 24.77
N GLU A 394 -28.15 -19.79 24.22
CA GLU A 394 -28.00 -21.21 23.88
C GLU A 394 -26.91 -21.36 22.79
N GLU A 395 -26.15 -22.46 22.82
CA GLU A 395 -24.86 -22.64 22.10
C GLU A 395 -24.93 -22.42 20.57
N ASP A 396 -26.13 -22.37 19.98
CA ASP A 396 -26.37 -22.28 18.54
C ASP A 396 -27.01 -20.96 18.06
N GLU A 397 -27.29 -19.99 18.94
CA GLU A 397 -27.85 -18.69 18.54
C GLU A 397 -26.78 -17.64 18.19
N ASP A 398 -26.24 -17.74 16.96
CA ASP A 398 -25.40 -16.71 16.33
C ASP A 398 -26.25 -15.46 15.94
N GLY A 399 -26.71 -14.68 16.92
CA GLY A 399 -27.47 -13.46 16.64
C GLY A 399 -28.10 -12.76 17.85
N CYS A 400 -28.51 -11.51 17.63
CA CYS A 400 -29.40 -10.80 18.55
C CYS A 400 -30.86 -11.18 18.27
N VAL A 401 -31.62 -11.42 19.34
CA VAL A 401 -33.03 -11.84 19.32
C VAL A 401 -33.97 -10.76 18.76
N CYS A 402 -33.61 -9.47 18.81
CA CYS A 402 -34.51 -8.38 18.43
C CYS A 402 -34.52 -8.01 16.94
N GLY A 403 -33.63 -8.58 16.12
CA GLY A 403 -33.51 -8.25 14.70
C GLY A 403 -32.85 -6.90 14.39
N THR A 404 -32.93 -5.87 15.25
CA THR A 404 -32.43 -4.50 14.97
C THR A 404 -30.90 -4.34 15.08
N CYS A 405 -30.21 -5.19 15.86
CA CYS A 405 -28.75 -5.15 15.96
C CYS A 405 -28.05 -5.52 14.64
N ILE A 406 -28.76 -6.09 13.67
CA ILE A 406 -28.25 -6.35 12.32
C ILE A 406 -27.81 -5.06 11.62
N ASP A 407 -28.50 -3.95 11.91
CA ASP A 407 -28.34 -2.65 11.25
C ASP A 407 -27.27 -1.78 11.93
N SER A 408 -26.69 -2.23 13.04
CA SER A 408 -25.64 -1.47 13.72
C SER A 408 -24.44 -1.26 12.78
N PRO A 409 -23.96 -0.01 12.60
CA PRO A 409 -22.83 0.28 11.73
C PRO A 409 -21.52 -0.35 12.23
N TYR A 410 -21.49 -0.85 13.47
CA TYR A 410 -20.31 -1.42 14.12
C TYR A 410 -20.32 -2.96 14.17
N ARG A 411 -21.40 -3.63 13.72
CA ARG A 411 -21.51 -5.10 13.77
C ARG A 411 -20.35 -5.81 13.06
N LEU A 412 -19.88 -5.26 11.94
CA LEU A 412 -18.80 -5.84 11.15
C LEU A 412 -17.39 -5.41 11.61
N LEU A 413 -17.27 -4.70 12.74
CA LEU A 413 -16.00 -4.13 13.15
C LEU A 413 -14.95 -5.20 13.49
N ALA A 414 -15.38 -6.36 14.02
CA ALA A 414 -14.50 -7.50 14.28
C ALA A 414 -13.82 -8.04 13.01
N LYS A 415 -14.49 -8.00 11.85
CA LYS A 415 -13.94 -8.41 10.54
C LYS A 415 -12.67 -7.62 10.19
N TRP A 416 -12.59 -6.37 10.68
CA TRP A 416 -11.49 -5.44 10.42
C TRP A 416 -10.56 -5.25 11.64
N ALA A 417 -10.67 -6.10 12.67
CA ALA A 417 -9.82 -6.02 13.85
C ALA A 417 -8.33 -6.21 13.52
N HIS A 418 -8.02 -7.05 12.53
CA HIS A 418 -6.65 -7.24 12.01
C HIS A 418 -6.08 -5.99 11.31
N MET A 419 -6.93 -5.00 11.01
CA MET A 419 -6.60 -3.67 10.51
C MET A 419 -6.91 -2.57 11.54
N LEU A 420 -6.96 -2.92 12.84
CA LEU A 420 -7.20 -1.97 13.93
C LEU A 420 -8.46 -1.12 13.71
N GLY A 421 -9.51 -1.72 13.11
CA GLY A 421 -10.79 -1.08 12.82
C GLY A 421 -10.84 -0.29 11.51
N PHE A 422 -9.74 -0.10 10.78
CA PHE A 422 -9.77 0.60 9.50
C PHE A 422 -10.32 -0.31 8.39
N ARG A 423 -11.51 0.03 7.87
CA ARG A 423 -12.20 -0.73 6.79
C ARG A 423 -11.95 -0.23 5.37
N GLY A 424 -11.02 0.71 5.20
CA GLY A 424 -10.70 1.30 3.91
C GLY A 424 -9.60 0.57 3.16
N HIS A 425 -9.47 0.86 1.86
CA HIS A 425 -8.29 0.45 1.10
C HIS A 425 -7.07 1.27 1.53
N PHE A 426 -5.93 0.59 1.59
CA PHE A 426 -4.64 1.21 1.91
C PHE A 426 -4.27 2.31 0.91
N SER A 427 -4.49 2.09 -0.39
CA SER A 427 -4.22 3.08 -1.43
C SER A 427 -5.42 3.18 -2.38
N THR A 428 -5.80 4.40 -2.73
CA THR A 428 -6.87 4.68 -3.69
C THR A 428 -6.53 5.91 -4.51
N LYS A 429 -7.11 6.05 -5.70
CA LYS A 429 -6.98 7.24 -6.54
C LYS A 429 -8.31 7.63 -7.16
N SER A 430 -8.44 8.88 -7.58
CA SER A 430 -9.50 9.32 -8.48
C SER A 430 -9.40 8.57 -9.81
N ARG A 431 -10.55 8.38 -10.47
CA ARG A 431 -10.62 7.62 -11.73
C ARG A 431 -9.67 8.18 -12.79
N ARG A 432 -9.63 9.51 -12.94
CA ARG A 432 -8.84 10.24 -13.96
C ARG A 432 -7.45 10.69 -13.48
N TYR A 433 -7.01 10.29 -12.28
CA TYR A 433 -5.71 10.71 -11.77
C TYR A 433 -4.54 10.13 -12.57
N SER A 434 -4.59 8.82 -12.86
CA SER A 434 -3.52 8.08 -13.54
C SER A 434 -3.95 6.70 -14.06
N VAL A 435 -3.01 5.94 -14.64
CA VAL A 435 -3.13 4.51 -15.02
C VAL A 435 -3.61 3.64 -13.85
N THR A 436 -4.25 2.50 -14.11
CA THR A 436 -4.70 1.60 -13.03
C THR A 436 -3.70 0.47 -12.75
N LEU A 437 -3.68 -0.04 -11.51
CA LEU A 437 -2.94 -1.27 -11.18
C LEU A 437 -3.40 -2.46 -12.03
N GLY A 438 -4.67 -2.50 -12.43
CA GLY A 438 -5.19 -3.50 -13.37
C GLY A 438 -4.50 -3.44 -14.73
N ARG A 439 -4.41 -2.25 -15.34
CA ARG A 439 -3.74 -2.04 -16.63
C ARG A 439 -2.25 -2.35 -16.55
N LEU A 440 -1.58 -2.01 -15.45
CA LEU A 440 -0.17 -2.39 -15.21
C LEU A 440 0.03 -3.91 -15.11
N ARG A 441 -0.88 -4.62 -14.43
CA ARG A 441 -0.86 -6.09 -14.35
C ARG A 441 -1.11 -6.74 -15.71
N ALA A 442 -2.08 -6.23 -16.48
CA ALA A 442 -2.36 -6.68 -17.84
C ALA A 442 -1.16 -6.47 -18.77
N ALA A 443 -0.54 -5.28 -18.72
CA ALA A 443 0.68 -4.97 -19.48
C ALA A 443 1.82 -5.95 -19.16
N ARG A 444 2.04 -6.30 -17.88
CA ARG A 444 3.05 -7.33 -17.53
C ARG A 444 2.70 -8.71 -18.06
N ALA A 445 1.42 -9.10 -18.01
CA ALA A 445 0.99 -10.39 -18.55
C ALA A 445 1.18 -10.45 -20.08
N ARG A 446 0.85 -9.37 -20.80
CA ARG A 446 1.12 -9.23 -22.24
C ARG A 446 2.61 -9.28 -22.53
N TYR A 447 3.43 -8.57 -21.75
CA TYR A 447 4.89 -8.62 -21.90
C TYR A 447 5.45 -10.02 -21.71
N ALA A 448 4.99 -10.76 -20.70
CA ALA A 448 5.41 -12.14 -20.47
C ALA A 448 5.06 -13.05 -21.66
N ARG A 449 3.86 -12.90 -22.24
CA ARG A 449 3.45 -13.64 -23.44
C ARG A 449 4.31 -13.29 -24.66
N LEU A 450 4.51 -12.01 -24.92
CA LEU A 450 5.32 -11.54 -26.06
C LEU A 450 6.78 -11.98 -25.93
N LYS A 451 7.34 -11.92 -24.71
CA LYS A 451 8.69 -12.38 -24.43
C LYS A 451 8.83 -13.89 -24.66
N ALA A 452 7.90 -14.69 -24.13
CA ALA A 452 7.90 -16.13 -24.33
C ALA A 452 7.73 -16.51 -25.81
N GLN A 453 6.91 -15.78 -26.56
CA GLN A 453 6.77 -15.97 -28.00
C GLN A 453 8.07 -15.67 -28.74
N ALA A 454 8.70 -14.53 -28.46
CA ALA A 454 9.97 -14.14 -29.05
C ALA A 454 11.08 -15.18 -28.78
N GLU A 455 11.15 -15.71 -27.55
CA GLU A 455 12.08 -16.79 -27.17
C GLU A 455 11.82 -18.09 -27.94
N ARG A 456 10.55 -18.48 -28.15
CA ARG A 456 10.18 -19.66 -28.95
C ARG A 456 10.53 -19.51 -30.43
N ASP A 457 10.32 -18.32 -30.98
CA ASP A 457 10.56 -18.03 -32.39
C ASP A 457 12.05 -17.74 -32.68
N GLY A 458 12.88 -17.65 -31.64
CA GLY A 458 14.29 -17.26 -31.75
C GLY A 458 14.51 -15.84 -32.25
N GLN A 459 13.51 -14.96 -32.10
CA GLN A 459 13.53 -13.59 -32.58
C GLN A 459 13.69 -12.60 -31.42
N PRO A 460 14.42 -11.48 -31.60
CA PRO A 460 14.46 -10.43 -30.60
C PRO A 460 13.08 -9.76 -30.47
N LEU A 461 12.70 -9.43 -29.23
CA LEU A 461 11.46 -8.70 -28.98
C LEU A 461 11.57 -7.27 -29.55
N ASP A 462 10.70 -6.90 -30.49
CA ASP A 462 10.60 -5.50 -30.93
C ASP A 462 10.18 -4.60 -29.75
N VAL A 463 10.95 -3.54 -29.52
CA VAL A 463 10.75 -2.57 -28.43
C VAL A 463 10.21 -1.22 -28.90
N THR A 464 10.15 -0.97 -30.21
CA THR A 464 9.89 0.37 -30.80
C THR A 464 8.56 0.97 -30.34
N ASP A 465 7.52 0.15 -30.33
CA ASP A 465 6.17 0.55 -29.89
C ASP A 465 5.66 -0.30 -28.71
N LEU A 466 6.59 -0.90 -27.96
CA LEU A 466 6.24 -1.91 -26.96
C LEU A 466 5.34 -1.33 -25.86
N GLU A 467 5.61 -0.12 -25.36
CA GLU A 467 4.75 0.47 -24.31
C GLU A 467 3.31 0.66 -24.81
N ARG A 468 3.11 1.15 -26.04
CA ARG A 468 1.77 1.33 -26.62
C ARG A 468 1.06 -0.01 -26.77
N ARG A 469 1.70 -1.04 -27.32
CA ARG A 469 1.13 -2.39 -27.45
C ARG A 469 0.77 -2.99 -26.09
N LEU A 470 1.64 -2.82 -25.09
CA LEU A 470 1.41 -3.34 -23.74
C LEU A 470 0.27 -2.61 -23.02
N LEU A 471 0.08 -1.32 -23.31
CA LEU A 471 -0.91 -0.48 -22.66
C LEU A 471 -2.15 -0.23 -23.51
N ALA A 472 -2.26 -0.72 -24.73
CA ALA A 472 -3.45 -0.58 -25.57
C ALA A 472 -4.69 -1.02 -24.80
N ASP A 473 -5.79 -0.28 -24.93
CA ASP A 473 -7.09 -0.79 -24.48
C ASP A 473 -7.36 -2.09 -25.24
N ASP A 474 -7.92 -3.10 -24.57
CA ASP A 474 -8.18 -4.39 -25.20
C ASP A 474 -9.08 -4.11 -26.43
N GLU A 475 -8.51 -4.11 -27.65
CA GLU A 475 -9.27 -4.52 -28.83
C GLU A 475 -9.90 -5.86 -28.45
N GLU A 476 -11.17 -6.07 -28.80
CA GLU A 476 -11.88 -7.33 -28.59
C GLU A 476 -10.91 -8.47 -28.86
N THR A 477 -10.40 -9.08 -27.78
CA THR A 477 -9.38 -10.10 -27.95
C THR A 477 -10.11 -11.23 -28.63
N THR A 478 -9.71 -11.56 -29.86
CA THR A 478 -10.25 -12.73 -30.57
C THR A 478 -9.84 -14.03 -29.88
N LEU A 479 -9.38 -14.00 -28.63
CA LEU A 479 -8.91 -15.13 -27.86
C LEU A 479 -9.69 -15.22 -26.55
N VAL A 480 -10.44 -16.29 -26.35
CA VAL A 480 -11.10 -16.61 -25.08
C VAL A 480 -10.25 -17.63 -24.34
N VAL A 481 -9.92 -17.32 -23.07
CA VAL A 481 -9.28 -18.29 -22.17
C VAL A 481 -10.36 -18.98 -21.34
N GLN A 482 -10.68 -20.23 -21.67
CA GLN A 482 -11.54 -21.06 -20.85
C GLN A 482 -10.66 -21.86 -19.88
N GLY A 483 -10.77 -21.55 -18.58
CA GLY A 483 -10.02 -22.22 -17.53
C GLY A 483 -10.92 -22.90 -16.51
N SER A 484 -10.57 -24.11 -16.13
CA SER A 484 -11.13 -24.79 -14.96
C SER A 484 -10.02 -24.90 -13.91
N TRP A 485 -10.12 -24.11 -12.84
CA TRP A 485 -9.09 -24.03 -11.81
C TRP A 485 -9.70 -24.23 -10.42
N THR A 486 -9.11 -25.12 -9.64
CA THR A 486 -9.48 -25.41 -8.25
C THR A 486 -8.35 -25.01 -7.32
N TYR A 487 -8.68 -24.32 -6.22
CA TYR A 487 -7.70 -23.96 -5.20
C TYR A 487 -7.16 -25.21 -4.50
N ALA A 488 -5.85 -25.42 -4.58
CA ALA A 488 -5.16 -26.56 -3.95
C ALA A 488 -4.49 -26.16 -2.62
N GLY A 489 -4.11 -24.89 -2.45
CA GLY A 489 -3.52 -24.40 -1.21
C GLY A 489 -2.70 -23.12 -1.38
N THR A 490 -2.14 -22.65 -0.26
CA THR A 490 -1.23 -21.49 -0.21
C THR A 490 0.10 -21.92 0.38
N GLY A 491 1.21 -21.50 -0.22
CA GLY A 491 2.55 -21.83 0.22
C GLY A 491 3.24 -22.88 -0.64
N TRP A 492 4.55 -23.00 -0.40
CA TRP A 492 5.37 -24.11 -0.88
C TRP A 492 4.99 -25.40 -0.16
N SER A 493 5.38 -26.54 -0.73
CA SER A 493 5.06 -27.86 -0.14
C SER A 493 5.87 -28.12 1.12
N THR A 494 7.05 -27.51 1.25
CA THR A 494 7.90 -27.61 2.44
C THR A 494 8.41 -26.24 2.92
N ASN A 495 8.80 -26.16 4.19
CA ASN A 495 9.48 -24.96 4.72
C ASN A 495 10.84 -24.73 4.06
N GLY A 496 11.56 -25.79 3.66
CA GLY A 496 12.85 -25.66 2.96
C GLY A 496 12.70 -25.01 1.58
N GLU A 497 11.69 -25.39 0.81
CA GLU A 497 11.34 -24.72 -0.46
C GLU A 497 11.01 -23.23 -0.25
N LYS A 498 10.28 -22.91 0.83
CA LYS A 498 10.00 -21.53 1.19
C LYS A 498 11.27 -20.75 1.50
N GLU A 499 12.17 -21.29 2.32
CA GLU A 499 13.44 -20.65 2.67
C GLU A 499 14.32 -20.43 1.42
N LEU A 500 14.39 -21.40 0.52
CA LEU A 500 15.10 -21.28 -0.76
C LEU A 500 14.50 -20.17 -1.64
N ALA A 501 13.17 -20.11 -1.76
CA ALA A 501 12.50 -19.04 -2.50
C ALA A 501 12.77 -17.66 -1.87
N GLU A 502 12.74 -17.55 -0.55
CA GLU A 502 13.03 -16.29 0.16
C GLU A 502 14.50 -15.84 0.00
N ALA A 503 15.44 -16.78 0.03
CA ALA A 503 16.87 -16.54 -0.21
C ALA A 503 17.12 -16.10 -1.65
N ALA A 504 16.53 -16.79 -2.63
CA ALA A 504 16.58 -16.42 -4.05
C ALA A 504 15.99 -15.02 -4.29
N ALA A 505 14.84 -14.72 -3.67
CA ALA A 505 14.25 -13.39 -3.69
C ALA A 505 15.19 -12.34 -3.10
N ALA A 506 15.95 -12.66 -2.04
CA ALA A 506 16.92 -11.76 -1.42
C ALA A 506 18.08 -11.46 -2.36
N ARG A 507 18.69 -12.49 -2.97
CA ARG A 507 19.78 -12.30 -3.92
C ARG A 507 19.36 -11.54 -5.18
N ALA A 508 18.16 -11.81 -5.72
CA ALA A 508 17.60 -11.02 -6.81
C ALA A 508 17.38 -9.53 -6.43
N ARG A 509 17.16 -9.22 -5.14
CA ARG A 509 17.10 -7.83 -4.65
C ARG A 509 18.45 -7.17 -4.63
N GLU A 510 19.44 -7.84 -4.02
CA GLU A 510 20.81 -7.35 -3.90
C GLU A 510 21.44 -7.10 -5.28
N TYR A 511 21.24 -8.02 -6.23
CA TYR A 511 21.72 -7.84 -7.59
C TYR A 511 21.09 -6.61 -8.28
N ALA A 512 19.78 -6.40 -8.10
CA ALA A 512 19.11 -5.23 -8.64
C ALA A 512 19.57 -3.92 -7.98
N GLN A 513 19.92 -3.94 -6.70
CA GLN A 513 20.51 -2.79 -5.99
C GLN A 513 21.92 -2.50 -6.49
N TRP A 514 22.74 -3.53 -6.63
CA TRP A 514 24.07 -3.42 -7.21
C TRP A 514 24.00 -2.85 -8.63
N LYS A 515 23.13 -3.37 -9.53
CA LYS A 515 22.94 -2.80 -10.87
C LYS A 515 22.53 -1.33 -10.84
N ALA A 516 21.65 -0.96 -9.93
CA ALA A 516 21.23 0.44 -9.78
C ALA A 516 22.37 1.35 -9.28
N ALA A 517 23.24 0.84 -8.40
CA ALA A 517 24.42 1.56 -7.92
C ALA A 517 25.47 1.74 -9.03
N GLN A 518 25.69 0.72 -9.86
CA GLN A 518 26.59 0.80 -11.02
C GLN A 518 26.13 1.87 -12.03
N ASN A 519 24.82 2.04 -12.20
CA ASN A 519 24.25 3.06 -13.09
C ASN A 519 24.20 4.48 -12.48
N ARG A 520 24.70 4.66 -11.24
CA ARG A 520 24.82 5.95 -10.55
C ARG A 520 26.21 6.09 -9.91
N PRO A 521 27.26 6.42 -10.68
CA PRO A 521 28.58 6.63 -10.11
C PRO A 521 28.54 7.90 -9.23
N GLY A 522 28.51 7.73 -7.89
CA GLY A 522 28.70 8.85 -6.95
C GLY A 522 27.87 8.89 -5.65
N GLN A 523 27.02 7.90 -5.33
CA GLN A 523 26.33 7.86 -4.03
C GLN A 523 26.66 6.56 -3.27
N PRO A 524 27.21 6.61 -2.03
CA PRO A 524 27.38 5.42 -1.21
C PRO A 524 26.02 4.84 -0.80
N ALA A 525 26.00 3.51 -0.62
CA ALA A 525 24.83 2.65 -0.41
C ALA A 525 23.99 2.97 0.83
#